data_AF-A0A927VR24-F1
#
_entry.id   AF-A0A927VR24-F1
#
_cell.length_a   1.000
_cell.length_b   1.000
_cell.length_c   1.000
_cell.angle_alpha   90.00
_cell.angle_beta   90.00
_cell.angle_gamma   90.00
#
_symmetry.space_group_name_H-M   'P 1'
#
loop_
_entity.id
_entity.type
_entity.pdbx_description
1 polymer ?
#
loop_
_entity_poly.entity_id
_entity_poly.type
_entity_poly.pdbx_seq_one_letter_code
_entity_poly.pdbx_strand_id
1 'polypeptide(L)'
;MPIAIILILVAAVAIFFLVTYNSLTKDKNRIELAEVELRKYEEAGDPKDIDNAKKYYNAVLRDYNNKVESFPTSLVANMFNFPKMHTEEFDEGL
;
A
#
# COMPACT_ATOMS: atom_id res chain seq x y z
N MET A 1 -33.47 -22.00 4.74
CA MET A 1 -32.97 -21.15 5.84
C MET A 1 -31.44 -21.23 6.01
N PRO A 2 -30.80 -22.37 6.31
CA PRO A 2 -29.34 -22.43 6.52
C PRO A 2 -28.50 -22.19 5.25
N ILE A 3 -28.96 -22.69 4.09
CA ILE A 3 -28.27 -22.52 2.80
C ILE A 3 -28.16 -21.03 2.41
N ALA A 4 -29.22 -20.25 2.63
CA ALA A 4 -29.22 -18.82 2.30
C ALA A 4 -28.19 -18.03 3.13
N ILE A 5 -28.04 -18.37 4.41
CA ILE A 5 -27.04 -17.74 5.29
C ILE A 5 -25.63 -18.04 4.78
N ILE A 6 -25.35 -19.30 4.42
CA ILE A 6 -24.04 -19.70 3.87
C ILE A 6 -23.74 -18.93 2.58
N LEU A 7 -24.71 -18.81 1.67
CA LEU A 7 -24.52 -18.07 0.42
C LEU A 7 -24.22 -16.59 0.64
N ILE A 8 -24.90 -15.95 1.60
CA ILE A 8 -24.64 -14.55 1.97
C ILE A 8 -23.23 -14.40 2.54
N LEU A 9 -22.80 -15.32 3.40
CA LEU A 9 -21.44 -15.30 3.96
C LEU A 9 -20.39 -15.48 2.87
N VAL A 10 -20.58 -16.43 1.95
CA VAL A 10 -19.67 -16.64 0.82
C VAL A 10 -19.61 -15.39 -0.07
N ALA A 11 -20.75 -14.76 -0.36
CA ALA A 11 -20.79 -13.52 -1.13
C ALA A 11 -20.08 -12.38 -0.41
N ALA A 12 -20.28 -12.22 0.91
CA ALA A 12 -19.61 -11.21 1.72
C ALA A 12 -18.08 -11.41 1.73
N VAL A 13 -17.63 -12.66 1.86
CA VAL A 13 -16.20 -13.01 1.75
C VAL A 13 -15.68 -12.69 0.35
N ALA A 14 -16.37 -13.10 -0.72
CA ALA A 14 -15.95 -12.79 -2.09
C ALA A 14 -15.83 -11.27 -2.34
N ILE A 15 -16.81 -10.48 -1.86
CA ILE A 15 -16.78 -9.02 -1.95
C ILE A 15 -15.59 -8.45 -1.16
N PHE A 16 -15.33 -8.95 0.05
CA PHE A 16 -14.18 -8.54 0.86
C PHE A 16 -12.87 -8.76 0.09
N PHE A 17 -12.68 -9.93 -0.53
CA PHE A 17 -11.48 -10.23 -1.32
C PHE A 17 -11.34 -9.29 -2.53
N LEU A 18 -12.42 -9.05 -3.28
CA LEU A 18 -12.42 -8.15 -4.44
C LEU A 18 -12.07 -6.70 -4.07
N VAL A 19 -12.72 -6.17 -3.03
CA VAL A 19 -12.50 -4.80 -2.55
C VAL A 19 -11.06 -4.65 -2.05
N THR A 20 -10.56 -5.63 -1.28
CA THR A 20 -9.22 -5.58 -0.71
C THR A 20 -8.14 -5.67 -1.78
N TYR A 21 -8.30 -6.57 -2.76
CA TYR A 21 -7.38 -6.68 -3.90
C TYR A 21 -7.27 -5.36 -4.68
N ASN A 22 -8.39 -4.72 -4.99
CA ASN A 22 -8.42 -3.42 -5.67
C ASN A 22 -7.77 -2.33 -4.82
N SER A 23 -8.00 -2.38 -3.51
CA SER A 23 -7.42 -1.44 -2.56
C SER A 23 -5.89 -1.55 -2.51
N LEU A 24 -5.35 -2.78 -2.45
CA LEU A 24 -3.90 -3.04 -2.49
C LEU A 24 -3.27 -2.62 -3.81
N THR A 25 -3.96 -2.87 -4.93
CA THR A 25 -3.53 -2.40 -6.26
C THR A 25 -3.46 -0.88 -6.32
N LYS A 26 -4.48 -0.19 -5.79
CA LYS A 26 -4.48 1.28 -5.72
C LYS A 26 -3.31 1.80 -4.88
N ASP A 27 -3.00 1.16 -3.77
CA ASP A 27 -1.86 1.57 -2.94
C ASP A 27 -0.51 1.34 -3.63
N LYS A 28 -0.34 0.26 -4.40
CA LYS A 28 0.84 0.10 -5.27
C LYS A 28 0.96 1.22 -6.29
N ASN A 29 -0.14 1.61 -6.93
CA ASN A 29 -0.11 2.73 -7.89
C ASN A 29 0.25 4.05 -7.21
N ARG A 30 -0.14 4.26 -5.94
CA ARG A 30 0.27 5.47 -5.18
C ARG A 30 1.78 5.49 -4.93
N ILE A 31 2.40 4.33 -4.68
CA ILE A 31 3.85 4.20 -4.50
C ILE A 31 4.56 4.57 -5.79
N GLU A 32 4.10 4.05 -6.93
CA GLU A 32 4.64 4.35 -8.25
C GLU A 32 4.55 5.86 -8.58
N LEU A 33 3.41 6.49 -8.28
CA LEU A 33 3.24 7.94 -8.45
C LEU A 33 4.19 8.75 -7.56
N ALA A 34 4.34 8.36 -6.29
CA ALA A 34 5.26 9.01 -5.35
C ALA A 34 6.73 8.87 -5.80
N GLU A 35 7.10 7.73 -6.38
CA GLU A 35 8.43 7.48 -6.92
C GLU A 35 8.71 8.36 -8.16
N VAL A 36 7.73 8.50 -9.05
CA VAL A 36 7.82 9.43 -10.20
C VAL A 36 8.00 10.87 -9.74
N GLU A 37 7.27 11.29 -8.70
CA GLU A 37 7.40 12.62 -8.12
C GLU A 37 8.78 12.87 -7.50
N LEU A 38 9.30 11.89 -6.73
CA LEU A 38 10.66 11.96 -6.19
C LEU A 38 11.71 12.14 -7.30
N ARG A 39 11.66 11.31 -8.35
CA ARG A 39 12.58 11.41 -9.49
C ARG A 39 12.54 12.80 -10.14
N LYS A 40 11.36 13.37 -10.32
CA LYS A 40 11.19 14.71 -10.88
C LYS A 40 11.91 15.78 -10.04
N TYR A 41 11.85 15.67 -8.71
CA TYR A 41 12.54 16.60 -7.82
C TYR A 41 14.06 16.37 -7.78
N GLU A 42 14.51 15.12 -7.88
CA GLU A 42 15.93 14.79 -8.02
C GLU A 42 16.52 15.39 -9.32
N GLU A 43 15.77 15.39 -10.42
CA GLU A 43 16.16 16.04 -11.67
C GLU A 43 16.18 17.57 -11.58
N ALA A 44 15.26 18.17 -10.79
CA ALA A 44 15.19 19.61 -10.58
C ALA A 44 16.34 20.14 -9.68
N GLY A 45 16.83 19.30 -8.76
CA GLY A 45 18.03 19.57 -7.96
C GLY A 45 17.83 20.49 -6.75
N ASP A 46 16.59 20.82 -6.36
CA ASP A 46 16.32 21.55 -5.11
C ASP A 46 16.35 20.58 -3.91
N PRO A 47 17.31 20.70 -2.98
CA PRO A 47 17.43 19.79 -1.84
C PRO A 47 16.18 19.73 -0.96
N LYS A 48 15.45 20.84 -0.80
CA LYS A 48 14.27 20.92 0.05
C LYS A 48 13.13 20.10 -0.56
N ASP A 49 12.94 20.21 -1.87
CA ASP A 49 11.87 19.49 -2.56
C ASP A 49 12.17 17.98 -2.63
N ILE A 50 13.44 17.61 -2.83
CA ILE A 50 13.90 16.21 -2.77
C ILE A 50 13.61 15.60 -1.39
N ASP A 51 13.97 16.30 -0.31
CA ASP A 51 13.71 15.82 1.07
C ASP A 51 12.21 15.62 1.34
N ASN A 52 11.38 16.59 0.93
CA ASN A 52 9.93 16.48 1.07
C ASN A 52 9.36 15.30 0.26
N ALA A 53 9.82 15.10 -0.98
CA ALA A 53 9.37 14.01 -1.83
C ALA A 53 9.79 12.63 -1.29
N LYS A 54 11.01 12.52 -0.73
CA LYS A 54 11.43 11.30 -0.03
C LYS A 54 10.52 10.98 1.14
N LYS A 55 10.24 11.98 2.00
CA LYS A 55 9.33 11.81 3.16
C LYS A 55 7.96 11.33 2.73
N TYR A 56 7.42 11.90 1.65
CA TYR A 56 6.14 11.47 1.09
C TYR A 56 6.20 10.02 0.58
N TYR A 57 7.20 9.68 -0.24
CA TYR A 57 7.39 8.32 -0.76
C TYR A 57 7.44 7.28 0.35
N ASN A 58 8.27 7.51 1.37
CA ASN A 58 8.40 6.61 2.52
C ASN A 58 7.13 6.54 3.39
N ALA A 59 6.37 7.64 3.51
CA ALA A 59 5.07 7.61 4.19
C ALA A 59 4.07 6.72 3.43
N VAL A 60 4.00 6.81 2.10
CA VAL A 60 3.13 5.97 1.26
C VAL A 60 3.56 4.50 1.33
N LEU A 61 4.86 4.20 1.31
CA LEU A 61 5.39 2.85 1.50
C LEU A 61 5.00 2.27 2.86
N ARG A 62 5.12 3.05 3.93
CA ARG A 62 4.76 2.61 5.28
C ARG A 62 3.27 2.30 5.39
N ASP A 63 2.42 3.15 4.83
CA ASP A 63 0.97 2.92 4.80
C ASP A 63 0.62 1.61 4.07
N TYR A 64 1.25 1.37 2.92
CA TYR A 64 1.09 0.13 2.17
C TYR A 64 1.58 -1.09 2.97
N ASN A 65 2.77 -1.01 3.57
CA ASN A 65 3.37 -2.07 4.38
C ASN A 65 2.48 -2.45 5.56
N ASN A 66 2.05 -1.45 6.34
CA ASN A 66 1.14 -1.66 7.46
C ASN A 66 -0.13 -2.38 6.99
N LYS A 67 -0.64 -2.03 5.82
CA LYS A 67 -1.86 -2.63 5.27
C LYS A 67 -1.65 -4.06 4.79
N VAL A 68 -0.55 -4.39 4.11
CA VAL A 68 -0.27 -5.77 3.69
C VAL A 68 0.08 -6.69 4.86
N GLU A 69 0.57 -6.15 5.98
CA GLU A 69 0.91 -6.92 7.19
C GLU A 69 -0.26 -7.05 8.18
N SER A 70 -1.25 -6.15 8.13
CA SER A 70 -2.37 -6.14 9.07
C SER A 70 -3.51 -7.09 8.69
N PHE A 71 -4.00 -7.86 9.66
CA PHE A 71 -5.25 -8.62 9.51
C PHE A 71 -6.46 -7.66 9.38
N PRO A 72 -7.45 -7.95 8.51
CA PRO A 72 -7.59 -9.14 7.65
C PRO A 72 -6.94 -9.02 6.28
N THR A 73 -6.43 -7.84 5.91
CA THR A 73 -5.86 -7.56 4.59
C THR A 73 -4.66 -8.45 4.25
N SER A 74 -3.86 -8.84 5.26
CA SER A 74 -2.72 -9.74 5.08
C SER A 74 -3.08 -11.11 4.49
N LEU A 75 -4.31 -11.59 4.68
CA LEU A 75 -4.80 -12.81 4.01
C LEU A 75 -4.85 -12.64 2.50
N VAL A 76 -5.42 -11.53 2.05
CA VAL A 76 -5.54 -11.17 0.62
C VAL A 76 -4.16 -10.86 0.06
N ALA A 77 -3.33 -10.13 0.82
CA ALA A 77 -1.97 -9.78 0.41
C ALA A 77 -1.12 -11.03 0.16
N ASN A 78 -1.13 -12.00 1.08
CA ASN A 78 -0.41 -13.27 0.92
C ASN A 78 -0.95 -14.11 -0.24
N MET A 79 -2.27 -14.19 -0.41
CA MET A 79 -2.88 -15.01 -1.46
C MET A 79 -2.60 -14.48 -2.88
N PHE A 80 -2.50 -13.17 -3.04
CA PHE A 80 -2.25 -12.51 -4.33
C PHE A 80 -0.83 -11.96 -4.47
N ASN A 81 0.11 -12.36 -3.60
CA ASN A 81 1.52 -11.94 -3.65
C ASN A 81 1.72 -10.42 -3.68
N PHE A 82 1.11 -9.70 -2.75
CA PHE A 82 1.44 -8.31 -2.45
C PHE A 82 2.55 -8.28 -1.39
N PRO A 83 3.83 -8.15 -1.76
CA PRO A 83 4.92 -8.20 -0.80
C PRO A 83 5.01 -6.88 -0.02
N LYS A 84 5.56 -6.94 1.20
CA LYS A 84 6.09 -5.76 1.90
C LYS A 84 7.20 -5.13 1.06
N MET A 85 7.21 -3.80 0.99
CA MET A 85 8.24 -3.03 0.30
C MET A 85 9.28 -2.48 1.29
N HIS A 86 10.50 -2.24 0.81
CA HIS A 86 11.56 -1.68 1.63
C HIS A 86 11.29 -0.19 1.89
N THR A 87 11.28 0.22 3.16
CA THR A 87 11.30 1.62 3.57
C THR A 87 12.71 2.01 3.93
N GLU A 88 13.19 3.14 3.44
CA GLU A 88 14.43 3.72 3.97
C GLU A 88 14.13 4.30 5.36
N GLU A 89 14.93 3.94 6.36
CA GLU A 89 14.90 4.63 7.64
C GLU A 89 15.41 6.04 7.41
N PHE A 90 14.58 7.04 7.69
CA PHE A 90 15.09 8.39 7.86
C PHE A 90 15.83 8.41 9.18
N ASP A 91 17.15 8.54 9.10
CA ASP A 91 17.94 9.00 10.24
C ASP A 91 17.48 10.44 10.50
N GLU A 92 16.48 10.60 11.38
CA GLU A 92 16.18 11.87 12.02
C GLU A 92 17.39 12.21 12.89
N GLY A 93 18.45 12.68 12.24
CA GLY A 93 19.62 13.25 12.88
C GLY A 93 19.18 14.50 13.63
N LEU A 94 18.71 14.29 14.87
CA LEU A 94 18.57 15.28 15.93
C LEU A 94 19.95 15.74 16.40
#